data_AF-R9IFJ5-F1
#
_entry.id   AF-R9IFJ5-F1
#
_cell.length_a   1.000
_cell.length_b   1.000
_cell.length_c   1.000
_cell.angle_alpha   90.00
_cell.angle_beta   90.00
_cell.angle_gamma   90.00
#
_symmetry.space_group_name_H-M   'P 1'
#
loop_
_entity.id
_entity.type
_entity.pdbx_description
1 polymer ?
#
loop_
_entity_poly.entity_id
_entity_poly.type
_entity_poly.pdbx_seq_one_letter_code
_entity_poly.pdbx_strand_id
1 'polypeptide(L)'
;MIKKYVRRIMIILLCCFIFMTGMILYLYFNASHIQNRIKEKVCAAVLKHQDDLLTTIEEFKGSQKEILFYNNKNQGSETCCYKELNNKTVNKVFKDFRLAEIRCLKSGTVIFSVRPTIISSLRDTYLYGFYYTGGNQLECDAAIEGEEIIYGGKYWYKTEKIDENWYFYESKIILYQWFKYMDKSKLL
;
A
#
# COMPACT_ATOMS: atom_id res chain seq x y z
N MET A 1 10.26 -50.68 4.35
CA MET A 1 9.26 -49.62 4.65
C MET A 1 9.82 -48.20 4.52
N ILE A 2 10.94 -47.88 5.15
CA ILE A 2 11.57 -46.54 5.19
C ILE A 2 11.81 -45.93 3.80
N LYS A 3 12.39 -46.68 2.84
CA LYS A 3 12.62 -46.20 1.45
C LYS A 3 11.35 -45.73 0.72
N LYS A 4 10.18 -46.32 1.01
CA LYS A 4 8.89 -45.96 0.40
C LYS A 4 8.35 -44.63 0.94
N TYR A 5 8.59 -44.34 2.21
CA TYR A 5 8.25 -43.05 2.84
C TYR A 5 9.16 -41.93 2.35
N VAL A 6 10.48 -42.17 2.27
CA VAL A 6 11.45 -41.19 1.74
C VAL A 6 11.08 -40.78 0.30
N ARG A 7 10.75 -41.76 -0.56
CA ARG A 7 10.33 -41.48 -1.95
C ARG A 7 9.05 -40.64 -2.01
N ARG A 8 8.07 -40.89 -1.13
CA ARG A 8 6.83 -40.11 -1.06
C ARG A 8 7.08 -38.67 -0.61
N ILE A 9 7.94 -38.48 0.40
CA ILE A 9 8.33 -37.15 0.87
C ILE A 9 9.06 -36.37 -0.22
N MET A 10 9.99 -37.00 -0.96
CA MET A 10 10.67 -36.36 -2.09
C MET A 10 9.71 -35.90 -3.19
N ILE A 11 8.69 -36.70 -3.51
CA ILE A 11 7.67 -36.32 -4.50
C ILE A 11 6.87 -35.10 -4.02
N ILE A 12 6.45 -35.07 -2.75
CA ILE A 12 5.72 -33.93 -2.18
C ILE A 12 6.59 -32.66 -2.24
N LEU A 13 7.86 -32.76 -1.82
CA LEU A 13 8.79 -31.62 -1.86
C LEU A 13 9.02 -31.12 -3.30
N LEU A 14 9.15 -32.03 -4.27
CA LEU A 14 9.29 -31.66 -5.67
C LEU A 14 8.03 -30.97 -6.21
N CYS A 15 6.84 -31.47 -5.87
CA CYS A 15 5.58 -30.82 -6.24
C CYS A 15 5.47 -29.41 -5.62
N CYS A 16 5.82 -29.26 -4.34
CA CYS A 16 5.86 -27.95 -3.68
C CYS A 16 6.85 -27.01 -4.36
N PHE A 17 8.04 -27.49 -4.73
CA PHE A 17 9.05 -26.70 -5.42
C PHE A 17 8.54 -26.23 -6.79
N ILE A 18 8.01 -27.15 -7.62
CA ILE A 18 7.44 -26.82 -8.93
C ILE A 18 6.31 -25.79 -8.80
N PHE A 19 5.43 -25.97 -7.81
CA PHE A 19 4.32 -25.04 -7.56
C PHE A 19 4.84 -23.64 -7.18
N MET A 20 5.79 -23.56 -6.25
CA MET A 20 6.39 -22.30 -5.81
C MET A 20 7.11 -21.59 -6.96
N THR A 21 7.93 -22.31 -7.73
CA THR A 21 8.63 -21.75 -8.89
C THR A 21 7.66 -21.30 -9.98
N GLY A 22 6.62 -22.09 -10.26
CA GLY A 22 5.57 -21.73 -11.21
C GLY A 22 4.83 -20.46 -10.80
N MET A 23 4.49 -20.31 -9.51
CA MET A 23 3.94 -19.07 -8.98
C MET A 23 4.90 -17.89 -9.15
N ILE A 24 6.18 -18.02 -8.79
CA ILE A 24 7.16 -16.95 -8.90
C ILE A 24 7.30 -16.49 -10.36
N LEU A 25 7.41 -17.42 -11.31
CA LEU A 25 7.50 -17.10 -12.73
C LEU A 25 6.22 -16.45 -13.25
N TYR A 26 5.03 -16.96 -12.89
CA TYR A 26 3.75 -16.35 -13.26
C TYR A 26 3.67 -14.90 -12.78
N LEU A 27 4.10 -14.64 -11.54
CA LEU A 27 4.09 -13.32 -10.95
C LEU A 27 5.10 -12.38 -11.60
N TYR A 28 6.28 -12.89 -11.95
CA TYR A 28 7.32 -12.13 -12.65
C TYR A 28 6.86 -11.72 -14.06
N PHE A 29 6.38 -12.66 -14.86
CA PHE A 29 5.95 -12.39 -16.24
C PHE A 29 4.65 -11.58 -16.32
N ASN A 30 3.76 -11.68 -15.32
CA ASN A 30 2.49 -10.95 -15.31
C ASN A 30 2.47 -9.75 -14.35
N ALA A 31 3.62 -9.31 -13.83
CA ALA A 31 3.69 -8.23 -12.86
C ALA A 31 2.99 -6.96 -13.35
N SER A 32 3.30 -6.53 -14.58
CA SER A 32 2.69 -5.36 -15.22
C SER A 32 1.17 -5.51 -15.41
N HIS A 33 0.71 -6.69 -15.82
CA HIS A 33 -0.71 -6.99 -15.97
C HIS A 33 -1.43 -6.96 -14.61
N ILE A 34 -0.81 -7.46 -13.55
CA ILE A 34 -1.34 -7.42 -12.19
C ILE A 34 -1.41 -5.98 -11.68
N GLN A 35 -0.36 -5.18 -11.87
CA GLN A 35 -0.30 -3.75 -11.53
C GLN A 35 -1.42 -2.98 -12.23
N ASN A 36 -1.56 -3.16 -13.55
CA ASN A 36 -2.64 -2.53 -14.33
C ASN A 36 -4.02 -2.93 -13.81
N ARG A 37 -4.24 -4.21 -13.48
CA ARG A 37 -5.52 -4.67 -12.93
C ARG A 37 -5.82 -4.10 -11.54
N ILE A 38 -4.79 -3.87 -10.71
CA ILE A 38 -4.93 -3.18 -9.43
C ILE A 38 -5.34 -1.72 -9.69
N LYS A 39 -4.62 -1.03 -10.58
CA LYS A 39 -4.92 0.35 -10.98
C LYS A 39 -6.37 0.50 -11.43
N GLU A 40 -6.79 -0.27 -12.44
CA GLU A 40 -8.15 -0.21 -12.99
C GLU A 40 -9.22 -0.38 -11.91
N LYS A 41 -9.03 -1.34 -11.00
CA LYS A 41 -9.95 -1.56 -9.89
C LYS A 41 -10.01 -0.40 -8.91
N VAL A 42 -8.85 0.17 -8.56
CA VAL A 42 -8.78 1.31 -7.64
C VAL A 42 -9.42 2.53 -8.29
N CYS A 43 -9.04 2.87 -9.53
CA CYS A 43 -9.60 4.02 -10.24
C CYS A 43 -11.11 3.92 -10.41
N ALA A 44 -11.63 2.75 -10.82
CA ALA A 44 -13.06 2.52 -10.95
C ALA A 44 -13.79 2.65 -9.60
N ALA A 45 -13.17 2.17 -8.51
CA ALA A 45 -13.73 2.32 -7.17
C ALA A 45 -13.75 3.79 -6.70
N VAL A 46 -12.68 4.56 -6.98
CA VAL A 46 -12.62 5.99 -6.66
C VAL A 46 -13.77 6.74 -7.31
N LEU A 47 -13.95 6.56 -8.63
CA LEU A 47 -15.04 7.19 -9.38
C LEU A 47 -16.43 6.77 -8.85
N LYS A 48 -16.60 5.50 -8.50
CA LYS A 48 -17.88 4.98 -7.99
C LYS A 48 -18.23 5.54 -6.60
N HIS A 49 -17.24 5.84 -5.77
CA HIS A 49 -17.40 6.21 -4.37
C HIS A 49 -16.92 7.64 -4.08
N GLN A 50 -16.93 8.51 -5.09
CA GLN A 50 -16.38 9.87 -5.00
C GLN A 50 -17.01 10.69 -3.86
N ASP A 51 -18.34 10.63 -3.70
CA ASP A 51 -19.04 11.34 -2.62
C ASP A 51 -18.64 10.82 -1.22
N ASP A 52 -18.64 9.50 -1.03
CA ASP A 52 -18.21 8.86 0.23
C ASP A 52 -16.76 9.25 0.59
N LEU A 53 -15.89 9.34 -0.43
CA LEU A 53 -14.49 9.74 -0.28
C LEU A 53 -14.35 11.23 0.07
N LEU A 54 -15.14 12.12 -0.56
CA LEU A 54 -15.15 13.54 -0.24
C LEU A 54 -15.63 13.80 1.18
N THR A 55 -16.72 13.15 1.61
CA THR A 55 -17.19 13.22 3.00
C THR A 55 -16.12 12.72 3.97
N THR A 56 -15.42 11.63 3.64
CA THR A 56 -14.31 11.12 4.46
C THR A 56 -13.17 12.15 4.58
N ILE A 57 -12.87 12.90 3.51
CA ILE A 57 -11.85 13.95 3.53
C ILE A 57 -12.25 15.10 4.46
N GLU A 58 -13.50 15.55 4.38
CA GLU A 58 -14.01 16.64 5.22
C GLU A 58 -14.00 16.25 6.70
N GLU A 59 -14.49 15.06 7.02
CA GLU A 59 -14.48 14.51 8.38
C GLU A 59 -13.06 14.37 8.92
N PHE A 60 -12.14 13.87 8.08
CA PHE A 60 -10.75 13.72 8.47
C PHE A 60 -10.07 15.07 8.71
N LYS A 61 -10.26 16.06 7.82
CA LYS A 61 -9.75 17.42 8.01
C LYS A 61 -10.33 18.09 9.25
N GLY A 62 -11.61 17.86 9.56
CA GLY A 62 -12.25 18.37 10.78
C GLY A 62 -11.70 17.77 12.07
N SER A 63 -11.12 16.57 12.03
CA SER A 63 -10.58 15.88 13.21
C SER A 63 -9.26 16.45 13.76
N GLN A 64 -8.61 17.38 13.04
CA GLN A 64 -7.26 17.92 13.32
C GLN A 64 -6.17 16.85 13.43
N LYS A 65 -6.37 15.66 12.84
CA LYS A 65 -5.38 14.57 12.82
C LYS A 65 -4.59 14.56 11.52
N GLU A 66 -3.32 14.20 11.61
CA GLU A 66 -2.44 14.11 10.43
C GLU A 66 -2.55 12.74 9.73
N ILE A 67 -2.80 11.66 10.49
CA ILE A 67 -2.81 10.28 9.96
C ILE A 67 -3.86 9.39 10.66
N LEU A 68 -4.58 8.58 9.87
CA LEU A 68 -5.45 7.49 10.31
C LEU A 68 -4.93 6.14 9.82
N PHE A 69 -4.78 5.16 10.71
CA PHE A 69 -4.31 3.81 10.39
C PHE A 69 -5.41 2.76 10.51
N TYR A 70 -5.32 1.71 9.68
CA TYR A 70 -6.18 0.52 9.79
C TYR A 70 -5.94 -0.29 11.08
N ASN A 71 -4.71 -0.33 11.60
CA ASN A 71 -4.40 -1.10 12.79
C ASN A 71 -3.31 -0.41 13.63
N ASN A 72 -3.64 -0.09 14.89
CA ASN A 72 -2.76 0.58 15.83
C ASN A 72 -1.94 -0.47 16.60
N LYS A 73 -0.67 -0.66 16.21
CA LYS A 73 0.30 -1.39 17.03
C LYS A 73 1.26 -0.46 17.81
N ASN A 74 1.27 0.84 17.53
CA ASN A 74 2.18 1.79 18.15
C ASN A 74 1.43 3.03 18.64
N GLN A 75 1.42 3.21 19.96
CA GLN A 75 0.86 4.35 20.67
C GLN A 75 1.79 5.57 20.51
N GLY A 76 1.45 6.46 19.59
CA GLY A 76 1.96 7.84 19.52
C GLY A 76 0.78 8.82 19.43
N SER A 77 0.91 10.01 20.01
CA SER A 77 -0.19 10.99 20.18
C SER A 77 -0.73 11.61 18.89
N GLU A 78 0.00 11.51 17.78
CA GLU A 78 -0.37 12.06 16.46
C GLU A 78 -1.01 11.04 15.51
N THR A 79 -1.05 9.76 15.91
CA THR A 79 -1.58 8.65 15.11
C THR A 79 -2.86 8.08 15.71
N CYS A 80 -3.92 7.94 14.91
CA CYS A 80 -5.22 7.43 15.38
C CYS A 80 -5.66 6.19 14.58
N CYS A 81 -6.32 5.24 15.23
CA CYS A 81 -6.91 4.09 14.54
C CYS A 81 -8.24 4.52 13.90
N TYR A 82 -8.53 4.17 12.64
CA TYR A 82 -9.81 4.54 12.01
C TYR A 82 -11.04 4.07 12.81
N LYS A 83 -10.90 2.98 13.58
CA LYS A 83 -11.95 2.46 14.47
C LYS A 83 -12.31 3.41 15.61
N GLU A 84 -11.43 4.34 15.97
CA GLU A 84 -11.63 5.31 17.05
C GLU A 84 -12.49 6.50 16.61
N LEU A 85 -12.63 6.75 15.30
CA LEU A 85 -13.45 7.85 14.76
C LEU A 85 -14.97 7.58 14.84
N ASN A 86 -15.39 6.35 15.17
CA ASN A 86 -16.79 5.92 15.23
C ASN A 86 -17.67 6.40 14.05
N ASN A 87 -17.08 6.54 12.85
CA ASN A 87 -17.76 7.08 11.69
C ASN A 87 -18.06 5.98 10.65
N LYS A 88 -19.33 5.85 10.27
CA LYS A 88 -19.78 4.81 9.32
C LYS A 88 -19.20 4.99 7.92
N THR A 89 -19.08 6.22 7.43
CA THR A 89 -18.52 6.57 6.12
C THR A 89 -17.04 6.20 6.07
N VAL A 90 -16.23 6.66 7.03
CA VAL A 90 -14.80 6.34 7.13
C VAL A 90 -14.59 4.82 7.19
N ASN A 91 -15.36 4.12 8.03
CA ASN A 91 -15.28 2.67 8.17
C ASN A 91 -15.59 1.93 6.86
N LYS A 92 -16.59 2.40 6.11
CA LYS A 92 -16.95 1.85 4.80
C LYS A 92 -15.81 2.02 3.81
N VAL A 93 -15.22 3.21 3.72
CA VAL A 93 -14.08 3.50 2.82
C VAL A 93 -12.87 2.61 3.14
N PHE A 94 -12.48 2.47 4.41
CA PHE A 94 -11.38 1.57 4.81
C PHE A 94 -11.63 0.13 4.39
N LYS A 95 -12.88 -0.33 4.46
CA LYS A 95 -13.27 -1.71 4.11
C LYS A 95 -13.32 -1.92 2.59
N ASP A 96 -13.97 -1.03 1.86
CA ASP A 96 -14.21 -1.15 0.42
C ASP A 96 -12.90 -1.06 -0.37
N PHE A 97 -12.01 -0.16 0.05
CA PHE A 97 -10.70 0.03 -0.57
C PHE A 97 -9.58 -0.77 0.09
N ARG A 98 -9.86 -1.48 1.20
CA ARG A 98 -8.85 -2.21 2.00
C ARG A 98 -7.66 -1.33 2.34
N LEU A 99 -7.94 -0.14 2.88
CA LEU A 99 -6.92 0.86 3.14
C LEU A 99 -6.01 0.43 4.29
N ALA A 100 -4.74 0.81 4.18
CA ALA A 100 -3.76 0.75 5.25
C ALA A 100 -3.76 2.02 6.10
N GLU A 101 -3.81 3.17 5.43
CA GLU A 101 -3.81 4.49 6.06
C GLU A 101 -4.49 5.55 5.19
N ILE A 102 -4.94 6.63 5.84
CA ILE A 102 -5.30 7.91 5.24
C ILE A 102 -4.41 8.99 5.88
N ARG A 103 -3.82 9.86 5.06
CA ARG A 103 -2.87 10.91 5.51
C ARG A 103 -3.22 12.26 4.92
N CYS A 104 -3.14 13.31 5.71
CA CYS A 104 -3.30 14.69 5.24
C CYS A 104 -1.93 15.37 5.23
N LEU A 105 -1.49 15.87 4.07
CA LEU A 105 -0.28 16.66 3.96
C LEU A 105 -0.55 18.12 4.31
N LYS A 106 0.49 18.86 4.69
CA LYS A 106 0.42 20.31 4.92
C LYS A 106 -0.07 21.09 3.70
N SER A 107 0.10 20.55 2.50
CA SER A 107 -0.42 21.09 1.23
C SER A 107 -1.94 20.94 1.08
N GLY A 108 -2.63 20.30 2.02
CA GLY A 108 -4.07 20.00 1.94
C GLY A 108 -4.41 18.77 1.09
N THR A 109 -3.40 18.12 0.50
CA THR A 109 -3.53 16.84 -0.23
C THR A 109 -3.83 15.70 0.74
N VAL A 110 -4.81 14.86 0.40
CA VAL A 110 -5.18 13.69 1.21
C VAL A 110 -4.83 12.42 0.46
N ILE A 111 -4.00 11.57 1.08
CA ILE A 111 -3.46 10.34 0.51
C ILE A 111 -4.17 9.14 1.14
N PHE A 112 -4.54 8.17 0.30
CA PHE A 112 -5.19 6.92 0.66
C PHE A 112 -4.31 5.75 0.22
N SER A 113 -3.74 5.01 1.17
CA SER A 113 -2.86 3.87 0.89
C SER A 113 -3.66 2.56 0.83
N VAL A 114 -3.59 1.83 -0.28
CA VAL A 114 -4.36 0.60 -0.55
C VAL A 114 -3.51 -0.66 -0.31
N ARG A 115 -4.09 -1.69 0.33
CA ARG A 115 -3.47 -3.03 0.47
C ARG A 115 -4.19 -4.09 -0.37
N PRO A 116 -3.70 -4.42 -1.57
CA PRO A 116 -4.24 -5.53 -2.36
C PRO A 116 -3.94 -6.88 -1.70
N THR A 117 -4.92 -7.80 -1.71
CA THR A 117 -4.95 -8.96 -0.79
C THR A 117 -4.36 -10.28 -1.28
N ILE A 118 -3.75 -10.40 -2.47
CA ILE A 118 -3.52 -11.76 -3.03
C ILE A 118 -2.08 -12.09 -3.43
N ILE A 119 -1.14 -11.14 -3.53
CA ILE A 119 0.21 -11.48 -4.03
C ILE A 119 1.29 -10.82 -3.17
N SER A 120 1.85 -11.57 -2.22
CA SER A 120 2.85 -11.05 -1.27
C SER A 120 4.15 -10.58 -1.94
N SER A 121 4.56 -11.19 -3.06
CA SER A 121 5.84 -10.85 -3.71
C SER A 121 5.84 -9.49 -4.42
N LEU A 122 4.72 -9.08 -5.02
CA LEU A 122 4.56 -7.70 -5.54
C LEU A 122 4.21 -6.72 -4.42
N ARG A 123 3.45 -7.16 -3.41
CA ARG A 123 3.01 -6.33 -2.28
C ARG A 123 4.15 -5.81 -1.42
N ASP A 124 5.21 -6.61 -1.23
CA ASP A 124 6.33 -6.19 -0.40
C ASP A 124 7.34 -5.30 -1.19
N THR A 125 7.13 -5.13 -2.50
CA THR A 125 7.94 -4.28 -3.38
C THR A 125 7.20 -3.03 -3.89
N TYR A 126 5.87 -2.99 -3.81
CA TYR A 126 5.06 -1.88 -4.32
C TYR A 126 3.94 -1.49 -3.35
N LEU A 127 3.84 -0.19 -3.11
CA LEU A 127 2.72 0.48 -2.46
C LEU A 127 1.79 1.05 -3.54
N TYR A 128 0.49 0.90 -3.38
CA TYR A 128 -0.51 1.47 -4.27
C TYR A 128 -1.42 2.39 -3.49
N GLY A 129 -1.97 3.39 -4.14
CA GLY A 129 -2.96 4.25 -3.53
C GLY A 129 -3.52 5.28 -4.48
N PHE A 130 -4.21 6.24 -3.90
CA PHE A 130 -4.73 7.40 -4.61
C PHE A 130 -4.70 8.61 -3.69
N TYR A 131 -4.76 9.80 -4.26
CA TYR A 131 -4.84 11.03 -3.47
C TYR A 131 -5.77 12.05 -4.10
N TYR A 132 -6.30 12.92 -3.24
CA TYR A 132 -7.11 14.06 -3.58
C TYR A 132 -6.33 15.36 -3.35
N THR A 133 -6.22 16.20 -4.37
CA THR A 133 -5.44 17.45 -4.27
C THR A 133 -6.26 18.68 -3.93
N GLY A 134 -7.58 18.65 -4.15
CA GLY A 134 -8.48 19.78 -3.91
C GLY A 134 -8.12 21.04 -4.72
N GLY A 135 -7.68 20.87 -5.97
CA GLY A 135 -7.32 21.97 -6.87
C GLY A 135 -5.84 22.38 -6.84
N ASN A 136 -5.04 21.86 -5.91
CA ASN A 136 -3.59 22.07 -5.92
C ASN A 136 -2.95 21.13 -6.94
N GLN A 137 -2.50 21.66 -8.08
CA GLN A 137 -1.84 20.85 -9.10
C GLN A 137 -0.46 20.40 -8.59
N LEU A 138 -0.32 19.11 -8.30
CA LEU A 138 0.98 18.48 -8.14
C LEU A 138 1.54 18.23 -9.56
N GLU A 139 2.77 18.64 -9.83
CA GLU A 139 3.47 18.28 -11.08
C GLU A 139 3.75 16.77 -11.07
N CYS A 140 2.82 16.04 -11.67
CA CYS A 140 2.80 14.59 -11.75
C CYS A 140 3.47 14.12 -13.04
N ASP A 141 4.80 14.20 -13.14
CA ASP A 141 5.50 13.56 -14.27
C ASP A 141 6.99 13.23 -14.04
N ALA A 142 7.58 13.61 -12.92
CA ALA A 142 8.90 13.13 -12.60
C ALA A 142 8.78 11.79 -11.86
N ALA A 143 9.50 10.79 -12.34
CA ALA A 143 9.95 9.70 -11.49
C ALA A 143 10.84 10.31 -10.38
N ILE A 144 10.23 10.85 -9.34
CA ILE A 144 10.94 11.51 -8.26
C ILE A 144 11.41 10.43 -7.31
N GLU A 145 12.72 10.23 -7.26
CA GLU A 145 13.38 9.48 -6.21
C GLU A 145 13.28 10.30 -4.91
N GLY A 146 12.28 10.01 -4.08
CA GLY A 146 12.05 10.68 -2.80
C GLY A 146 12.47 9.81 -1.61
N GLU A 147 13.02 10.42 -0.57
CA GLU A 147 13.13 9.83 0.77
C GLU A 147 11.91 10.24 1.60
N GLU A 148 11.06 9.29 1.98
CA GLU A 148 10.02 9.53 2.99
C GLU A 148 10.31 8.78 4.29
N ILE A 149 10.20 9.52 5.39
CA ILE A 149 10.58 9.18 6.76
C ILE A 149 9.84 7.93 7.31
N ILE A 150 8.72 7.52 6.72
CA ILE A 150 7.82 6.51 7.30
C ILE A 150 8.31 5.08 7.10
N TYR A 151 8.99 4.76 5.99
CA TYR A 151 9.53 3.39 5.77
C TYR A 151 11.02 3.32 5.42
N GLY A 152 11.75 4.45 5.44
CA GLY A 152 13.21 4.44 5.26
C GLY A 152 13.66 3.84 3.93
N GLY A 153 13.25 4.44 2.81
CA GLY A 153 13.61 3.95 1.47
C GLY A 153 13.44 5.00 0.37
N LYS A 154 14.00 4.70 -0.80
CA LYS A 154 13.81 5.46 -2.05
C LYS A 154 12.53 4.98 -2.74
N TYR A 155 11.64 5.90 -3.08
CA TYR A 155 10.38 5.57 -3.76
C TYR A 155 10.41 6.00 -5.23
N TRP A 156 9.78 5.20 -6.09
CA TRP A 156 9.49 5.59 -7.48
C TRP A 156 8.00 5.75 -7.65
N TYR A 157 7.53 6.99 -7.82
CA TYR A 157 6.11 7.29 -8.05
C TYR A 157 5.79 7.25 -9.55
N LYS A 158 4.84 6.40 -9.94
CA LYS A 158 4.08 6.58 -11.17
C LYS A 158 2.71 7.11 -10.78
N THR A 159 2.42 8.35 -11.17
CA THR A 159 1.12 8.98 -10.91
C THR A 159 0.31 9.06 -12.20
N GLU A 160 -0.99 8.82 -12.10
CA GLU A 160 -1.91 8.91 -13.24
C GLU A 160 -3.19 9.61 -12.78
N LYS A 161 -3.66 10.58 -13.56
CA LYS A 161 -4.92 11.29 -13.27
C LYS A 161 -6.11 10.32 -13.41
N ILE A 162 -6.96 10.28 -12.39
CA ILE A 162 -8.23 9.53 -12.38
C ILE A 162 -9.37 10.45 -12.84
N ASP A 163 -9.46 11.63 -12.21
CA ASP A 163 -10.48 12.65 -12.44
C ASP A 163 -9.91 14.03 -12.05
N GLU A 164 -10.69 15.11 -12.13
CA GLU A 164 -10.27 16.51 -11.93
C GLU A 164 -9.26 16.71 -10.80
N ASN A 165 -9.55 16.18 -9.61
CA ASN A 165 -8.74 16.31 -8.39
C ASN A 165 -8.20 14.99 -7.84
N TRP A 166 -8.42 13.88 -8.56
CA TRP A 166 -8.10 12.53 -8.10
C TRP A 166 -6.98 11.93 -8.92
N TYR A 167 -6.00 11.35 -8.24
CA TYR A 167 -4.84 10.74 -8.88
C TYR A 167 -4.57 9.38 -8.27
N PHE A 168 -4.23 8.42 -9.12
CA PHE A 168 -3.70 7.13 -8.73
C PHE A 168 -2.18 7.25 -8.59
N TYR A 169 -1.60 6.54 -7.63
CA TYR A 169 -0.17 6.35 -7.59
C TYR A 169 0.21 4.90 -7.35
N GLU A 170 1.32 4.53 -7.96
CA GLU A 170 2.09 3.34 -7.64
C GLU A 170 3.47 3.79 -7.18
N SER A 171 3.94 3.21 -6.07
CA SER A 171 5.22 3.53 -5.47
C SER A 171 6.04 2.27 -5.25
N LYS A 172 7.20 2.15 -5.92
CA LYS A 172 8.12 1.03 -5.68
C LYS A 172 8.86 1.26 -4.37
N ILE A 173 8.70 0.35 -3.42
CA ILE A 173 9.41 0.34 -2.15
C ILE A 173 10.81 -0.25 -2.38
N ILE A 174 11.84 0.59 -2.34
CA ILE A 174 13.23 0.13 -2.24
C ILE A 174 13.55 -0.01 -0.76
N LEU A 175 13.42 -1.23 -0.21
CA LEU A 175 13.85 -1.55 1.15
C LEU A 175 15.35 -1.26 1.29
N TYR A 176 15.73 -0.16 1.95
CA TYR A 176 17.07 -0.07 2.51
C TYR A 176 17.18 -1.11 3.62
N GLN A 177 18.27 -1.88 3.58
CA GLN A 177 18.59 -2.90 4.56
C GLN A 177 18.33 -2.41 5.99
N TRP A 178 17.30 -2.99 6.61
CA TRP A 178 17.00 -2.89 8.05
C TRP A 178 18.20 -3.30 8.94
N PHE A 179 19.23 -3.90 8.35
CA PHE A 179 20.50 -4.25 9.01
C PHE A 179 21.36 -3.05 9.42
N LYS A 180 21.21 -1.86 8.81
CA LYS A 180 22.08 -0.72 9.16
C LYS A 180 21.75 -0.06 10.50
N TYR A 181 20.56 -0.32 11.06
CA TYR A 181 20.13 0.21 12.36
C TYR A 181 20.18 -0.81 13.51
N MET A 182 20.44 -2.09 13.23
CA MET A 182 20.67 -3.10 14.28
C MET A 182 22.15 -3.28 14.67
N ASP A 183 23.09 -2.60 14.01
CA ASP A 183 24.52 -2.68 14.33
C ASP A 183 25.09 -1.37 14.90
N LYS A 184 24.35 -0.76 15.85
CA LYS A 184 24.91 0.24 16.77
C LYS A 184 25.10 -0.28 18.20
N SER A 185 24.76 -1.55 18.47
CA SER A 185 25.03 -2.21 19.75
C SER A 185 26.36 -2.97 19.80
N LYS A 186 27.25 -2.77 18.81
CA LYS A 186 28.63 -3.32 18.78
C LYS A 186 29.71 -2.25 18.63
N LEU A 187 29.46 -1.05 19.10
CA LEU A 187 30.49 -0.03 19.33
C LEU A 187 30.54 0.33 20.82
N LEU A 188 30.80 -0.70 21.63
CA LEU A 188 31.47 -0.59 22.92
C LEU A 188 32.81 -1.31 22.81
#